data_AF-A0A0A3W1V4-F1
#
_entry.id   AF-A0A0A3W1V4-F1
#
_cell.length_a   1.000
_cell.length_b   1.000
_cell.length_c   1.000
_cell.angle_alpha   90.00
_cell.angle_beta   90.00
_cell.angle_gamma   90.00
#
_symmetry.space_group_name_H-M   'P 1'
#
loop_
_entity.id
_entity.type
_entity.pdbx_description
1 polymer ?
#
loop_
_entity_poly.entity_id
_entity_poly.type
_entity_poly.pdbx_seq_one_letter_code
_entity_poly.pdbx_strand_id
1 'polypeptide(L)'
;MNPAEPSQSTTLQYVHWFRHSAPYINAHRNKTFVIMFDGEAVLHDNFQHIIHDIALLHSLGIHLILVHGARPQINQNLAACQITTPFHRQRRITTRESLSCVMNAVGSIRLQIEALLSMGLANSPMYGARIDVVSGNFVTAKPYGIRDGIDFQLTGEVRTVDTDAIQRHLDSHNIVILGPTGYSTTGEVFNLLAEEVATKTAIRLKADKLIFLGKQHGLMNKDGQLQREVRPSQLDHYIAQDAQEIPSELTLQLRAAQEASLNGVNRVHLISYTHDGALLEELFTRDGSGTLITDAHYEDVRTATIQDVGGLISLLRPLEEEGILVYRSRERLENEIEQFAVIERDGMILACAALYPIPTTGNEPRSAEIACVAVHPSYRKSNRGSQILNYLEDKARSMGIQQLFILTTRTAHWFLEHGFEQVSVDDLPDARQALYNYQRNSLVCKKSL
;
A
#
# COMPACT_ATOMS: atom_id res chain seq x y z
N MET A 1 -1.66 37.20 -23.90
CA MET A 1 -2.53 36.80 -22.77
C MET A 1 -1.61 36.41 -21.63
N ASN A 2 -1.58 37.19 -20.54
CA ASN A 2 -0.81 36.83 -19.35
C ASN A 2 -1.44 35.59 -18.71
N PRO A 3 -0.66 34.57 -18.32
CA PRO A 3 -1.20 33.50 -17.48
C PRO A 3 -1.60 34.15 -16.15
N ALA A 4 -2.86 33.96 -15.76
CA ALA A 4 -3.41 34.53 -14.54
C ALA A 4 -2.59 34.06 -13.32
N GLU A 5 -2.16 34.99 -12.48
CA GLU A 5 -1.55 34.66 -11.19
C GLU A 5 -2.53 33.79 -10.38
N PRO A 6 -2.08 32.67 -9.78
CA PRO A 6 -2.95 31.85 -8.94
C PRO A 6 -3.46 32.69 -7.76
N SER A 7 -4.76 32.65 -7.52
CA SER A 7 -5.37 33.34 -6.38
C SER A 7 -4.70 32.93 -5.06
N GLN A 8 -4.64 33.82 -4.06
CA GLN A 8 -4.08 33.51 -2.73
C GLN A 8 -4.65 32.22 -2.11
N SER A 9 -5.92 31.90 -2.42
CA SER A 9 -6.60 30.67 -2.01
C SER A 9 -5.95 29.40 -2.59
N THR A 10 -5.59 29.44 -3.88
CA THR A 10 -4.97 28.31 -4.59
C THR A 10 -3.55 28.04 -4.06
N THR A 11 -2.80 29.10 -3.75
CA THR A 11 -1.44 28.97 -3.18
C THR A 11 -1.47 28.31 -1.80
N LEU A 12 -2.40 28.71 -0.94
CA LEU A 12 -2.62 28.07 0.35
C LEU A 12 -3.00 26.60 0.18
N GLN A 13 -3.85 26.27 -0.78
CA GLN A 13 -4.25 24.89 -1.08
C GLN A 13 -3.06 24.01 -1.49
N TYR A 14 -2.13 24.52 -2.33
CA TYR A 14 -0.90 23.80 -2.67
C TYR A 14 0.01 23.57 -1.46
N VAL A 15 0.19 24.58 -0.62
CA VAL A 15 1.00 24.46 0.61
C VAL A 15 0.40 23.43 1.56
N HIS A 16 -0.94 23.43 1.73
CA HIS A 16 -1.64 22.43 2.53
C HIS A 16 -1.45 21.03 1.95
N TRP A 17 -1.70 20.84 0.65
CA TRP A 17 -1.50 19.56 -0.02
C TRP A 17 -0.07 19.03 0.17
N PHE A 18 0.94 19.86 -0.10
CA PHE A 18 2.34 19.46 0.05
C PHE A 18 2.70 19.07 1.50
N ARG A 19 2.21 19.82 2.49
CA ARG A 19 2.37 19.46 3.92
C ARG A 19 1.66 18.15 4.27
N HIS A 20 0.49 17.90 3.70
CA HIS A 20 -0.25 16.65 3.90
C HIS A 20 0.41 15.46 3.19
N SER A 21 1.17 15.68 2.12
CA SER A 21 1.93 14.63 1.43
C SER A 21 3.26 14.29 2.11
N ALA A 22 3.81 15.18 2.94
CA ALA A 22 5.11 14.98 3.59
C ALA A 22 5.25 13.68 4.42
N PRO A 23 4.24 13.22 5.20
CA PRO A 23 4.30 11.94 5.88
C PRO A 23 4.47 10.76 4.91
N TYR A 24 3.73 10.76 3.80
CA TYR A 24 3.83 9.74 2.76
C TYR A 24 5.19 9.76 2.05
N ILE A 25 5.73 10.95 1.76
CA ILE A 25 7.09 11.09 1.21
C ILE A 25 8.12 10.43 2.12
N ASN A 26 8.04 10.68 3.43
CA ASN A 26 8.96 10.09 4.40
C ASN A 26 8.76 8.57 4.52
N ALA A 27 7.51 8.09 4.46
CA ALA A 27 7.19 6.67 4.55
C ALA A 27 7.68 5.87 3.33
N HIS A 28 7.67 6.49 2.14
CA HIS A 28 8.08 5.85 0.89
C HIS A 28 9.57 6.00 0.57
N ARG A 29 10.28 6.92 1.22
CA ARG A 29 11.72 7.12 0.99
C ARG A 29 12.51 5.84 1.31
N ASN A 30 13.47 5.51 0.44
CA ASN A 30 14.30 4.30 0.45
C ASN A 30 13.50 2.98 0.39
N LYS A 31 12.21 3.04 0.05
CA LYS A 31 11.38 1.86 -0.17
C LYS A 31 11.51 1.36 -1.60
N THR A 32 11.37 0.05 -1.77
CA THR A 32 11.52 -0.61 -3.08
C THR A 32 10.17 -0.87 -3.70
N PHE A 33 9.87 -0.21 -4.82
CA PHE A 33 8.62 -0.39 -5.56
C PHE A 33 8.90 -1.09 -6.88
N VAL A 34 8.14 -2.15 -7.15
CA VAL A 34 8.05 -2.75 -8.48
C VAL A 34 6.81 -2.19 -9.17
N ILE A 35 7.00 -1.47 -10.28
CA ILE A 35 5.91 -0.86 -11.05
C ILE A 35 5.81 -1.61 -12.38
N MET A 36 4.69 -2.28 -12.59
CA MET A 36 4.37 -2.98 -13.81
C MET A 36 3.34 -2.18 -14.61
N PHE A 37 3.61 -1.96 -15.89
CA PHE A 37 2.65 -1.37 -16.82
C PHE A 37 2.54 -2.21 -18.09
N ASP A 38 1.31 -2.37 -18.58
CA ASP A 38 1.03 -3.18 -19.77
C ASP A 38 1.57 -2.54 -21.05
N GLY A 39 1.62 -3.30 -22.14
CA GLY A 39 2.07 -2.73 -23.42
C GLY A 39 1.09 -1.69 -23.97
N GLU A 40 -0.17 -1.81 -23.58
CA GLU A 40 -1.27 -0.89 -23.86
C GLU A 40 -1.03 0.47 -23.19
N ALA A 41 -0.44 0.48 -21.97
CA ALA A 41 -0.05 1.70 -21.28
C ALA A 41 1.02 2.45 -22.07
N VAL A 42 1.99 1.74 -22.67
CA VAL A 42 3.08 2.33 -23.47
C VAL A 42 2.55 3.03 -24.74
N LEU A 43 1.42 2.56 -25.29
CA LEU A 43 0.78 3.17 -26.46
C LEU A 43 -0.17 4.31 -26.11
N HIS A 44 -0.47 4.51 -24.82
CA HIS A 44 -1.45 5.49 -24.38
C HIS A 44 -0.83 6.90 -24.33
N ASP A 45 -1.60 7.93 -24.67
CA ASP A 45 -1.12 9.32 -24.68
C ASP A 45 -0.61 9.79 -23.30
N ASN A 46 -1.16 9.22 -22.22
CA ASN A 46 -0.74 9.49 -20.85
C ASN A 46 0.63 8.88 -20.46
N PHE A 47 1.24 8.03 -21.30
CA PHE A 47 2.46 7.31 -20.94
C PHE A 47 3.62 8.24 -20.56
N GLN A 48 3.75 9.37 -21.27
CA GLN A 48 4.77 10.36 -20.96
C GLN A 48 4.59 10.95 -19.56
N HIS A 49 3.35 11.23 -19.14
CA HIS A 49 3.08 11.73 -17.79
C HIS A 49 3.37 10.68 -16.73
N ILE A 50 3.06 9.40 -17.00
CA ILE A 50 3.42 8.29 -16.11
C ILE A 50 4.95 8.21 -15.91
N ILE A 51 5.74 8.37 -16.98
CA ILE A 51 7.20 8.40 -16.85
C ILE A 51 7.68 9.63 -16.05
N HIS A 52 7.04 10.79 -16.20
CA HIS A 52 7.34 11.96 -15.36
C HIS A 52 7.00 11.71 -13.88
N ASP A 53 5.89 11.05 -13.58
CA ASP A 53 5.52 10.67 -12.21
C ASP A 53 6.56 9.69 -11.62
N ILE A 54 6.99 8.69 -12.39
CA ILE A 54 8.05 7.75 -12.01
C ILE A 54 9.36 8.50 -11.72
N ALA A 55 9.73 9.47 -12.55
CA ALA A 55 10.90 10.30 -12.32
C ALA A 55 10.78 11.15 -11.05
N LEU A 56 9.59 11.67 -10.75
CA LEU A 56 9.32 12.36 -9.48
C LEU A 56 9.48 11.41 -8.28
N LEU A 57 8.91 10.19 -8.34
CA LEU A 57 9.09 9.17 -7.31
C LEU A 57 10.58 8.87 -7.05
N HIS A 58 11.37 8.74 -8.11
CA HIS A 58 12.82 8.53 -8.02
C HIS A 58 13.50 9.68 -7.28
N SER A 59 13.17 10.93 -7.63
CA SER A 59 13.73 12.13 -6.99
C SER A 59 13.39 12.26 -5.50
N LEU A 60 12.30 11.63 -5.05
CA LEU A 60 11.89 11.57 -3.64
C LEU A 60 12.65 10.50 -2.84
N GLY A 61 13.52 9.73 -3.51
CA GLY A 61 14.38 8.70 -2.92
C GLY A 61 13.76 7.31 -2.92
N ILE A 62 12.78 7.04 -3.79
CA ILE A 62 12.16 5.71 -3.91
C ILE A 62 13.01 4.84 -4.83
N HIS A 63 13.32 3.62 -4.42
CA HIS A 63 14.01 2.63 -5.27
C HIS A 63 13.00 2.01 -6.24
N LEU A 64 13.24 2.15 -7.54
CA LEU A 64 12.26 1.80 -8.57
C LEU A 64 12.74 0.70 -9.49
N ILE A 65 11.88 -0.28 -9.68
CA ILE A 65 12.01 -1.33 -10.69
C ILE A 65 10.81 -1.25 -11.61
N LEU A 66 11.04 -0.97 -12.88
CA LEU A 66 10.01 -0.87 -13.90
C LEU A 66 9.92 -2.18 -14.67
N VAL A 67 8.72 -2.74 -14.78
CA VAL A 67 8.46 -3.94 -15.57
C VAL A 67 7.44 -3.59 -16.65
N HIS A 68 7.81 -3.73 -17.92
CA HIS A 68 6.90 -3.37 -18.99
C HIS A 68 6.32 -4.60 -19.70
N GLY A 69 5.06 -4.51 -20.12
CA GLY A 69 4.47 -5.39 -21.11
C GLY A 69 4.92 -5.04 -22.53
N ALA A 70 4.55 -5.87 -23.50
CA ALA A 70 4.82 -5.62 -24.91
C ALA A 70 3.78 -6.24 -25.86
N ARG A 71 2.64 -6.73 -25.35
CA ARG A 71 1.67 -7.53 -26.12
C ARG A 71 1.22 -6.83 -27.42
N PRO A 72 0.76 -5.57 -27.43
CA PRO A 72 0.30 -4.91 -28.65
C PRO A 72 1.45 -4.62 -29.62
N GLN A 73 2.65 -4.27 -29.12
CA GLN A 73 3.83 -4.03 -29.96
C GLN A 73 4.32 -5.33 -30.61
N ILE A 74 4.29 -6.45 -29.88
CA ILE A 74 4.58 -7.78 -30.43
C ILE A 74 3.59 -8.11 -31.54
N ASN A 75 2.29 -7.89 -31.31
CA ASN A 75 1.26 -8.14 -32.33
C ASN A 75 1.48 -7.29 -33.59
N GLN A 76 1.85 -6.01 -33.42
CA GLN A 76 2.16 -5.13 -34.54
C GLN A 76 3.36 -5.63 -35.36
N ASN A 77 4.44 -6.03 -34.70
CA ASN A 77 5.62 -6.60 -35.37
C ASN A 77 5.30 -7.90 -36.11
N LEU A 78 4.51 -8.79 -35.48
CA LEU A 78 4.08 -10.04 -36.10
C LEU A 78 3.21 -9.80 -37.33
N ALA A 79 2.27 -8.86 -37.26
CA ALA A 79 1.42 -8.49 -38.39
C ALA A 79 2.25 -7.92 -39.55
N ALA A 80 3.24 -7.07 -39.26
CA ALA A 80 4.15 -6.51 -40.27
C ALA A 80 4.99 -7.59 -40.95
N CYS A 81 5.37 -8.64 -40.22
CA CYS A 81 6.10 -9.81 -40.74
C CYS A 81 5.17 -10.90 -41.29
N GLN A 82 3.84 -10.73 -41.24
CA GLN A 82 2.84 -11.72 -41.65
C GLN A 82 2.96 -13.07 -40.91
N ILE A 83 3.44 -13.05 -39.67
CA ILE A 83 3.59 -14.23 -38.82
C ILE A 83 2.37 -14.35 -37.90
N THR A 84 1.75 -15.53 -37.86
CA THR A 84 0.67 -15.82 -36.91
C THR A 84 1.20 -16.61 -35.73
N THR A 85 0.79 -16.26 -34.51
CA THR A 85 1.16 -17.00 -33.30
C THR A 85 -0.09 -17.23 -32.44
N PRO A 86 -0.47 -18.49 -32.18
CA PRO A 86 -1.61 -18.79 -31.34
C PRO A 86 -1.33 -18.48 -29.87
N PHE A 87 -2.39 -18.21 -29.12
CA PHE A 87 -2.38 -18.18 -27.66
C PHE A 87 -3.02 -19.46 -27.12
N HIS A 88 -2.46 -19.99 -26.04
CA HIS A 88 -3.08 -21.04 -25.24
C HIS A 88 -3.01 -20.68 -23.76
N ARG A 89 -4.16 -20.68 -23.06
CA ARG A 89 -4.27 -20.29 -21.65
C ARG A 89 -3.50 -19.00 -21.32
N GLN A 90 -3.74 -17.94 -22.10
CA GLN A 90 -3.10 -16.61 -21.97
C GLN A 90 -1.61 -16.51 -22.29
N ARG A 91 -0.96 -17.60 -22.65
CA ARG A 91 0.44 -17.57 -23.08
C ARG A 91 0.51 -17.69 -24.59
N ARG A 92 1.25 -16.77 -25.21
CA ARG A 92 1.59 -16.87 -26.63
C ARG A 92 2.46 -18.10 -26.82
N ILE A 93 2.24 -18.85 -27.89
CA ILE A 93 3.20 -19.85 -28.36
C ILE A 93 4.25 -19.11 -29.17
N THR A 94 5.48 -19.05 -28.67
CA THR A 94 6.56 -18.26 -29.28
C THR A 94 7.47 -19.19 -30.07
N THR A 95 7.32 -19.20 -31.39
CA THR A 95 8.17 -19.98 -32.28
C THR A 95 9.53 -19.31 -32.48
N ARG A 96 10.49 -20.04 -33.05
CA ARG A 96 11.81 -19.48 -33.42
C ARG A 96 11.69 -18.28 -34.37
N GLU A 97 10.72 -18.34 -35.28
CA GLU A 97 10.44 -17.28 -36.24
C GLU A 97 9.85 -16.03 -35.56
N SER A 98 8.89 -16.24 -34.65
CA SER A 98 8.20 -15.13 -33.98
C SER A 98 9.02 -14.46 -32.88
N LEU A 99 10.06 -15.11 -32.35
CA LEU A 99 10.91 -14.55 -31.29
C LEU A 99 11.58 -13.23 -31.73
N SER A 100 11.96 -13.08 -32.99
CA SER A 100 12.57 -11.84 -33.48
C SER A 100 11.63 -10.63 -33.35
N CYS A 101 10.35 -10.81 -33.68
CA CYS A 101 9.29 -9.81 -33.47
C CYS A 101 9.13 -9.44 -31.99
N VAL A 102 9.26 -10.44 -31.09
CA VAL A 102 9.22 -10.24 -29.64
C VAL A 102 10.40 -9.39 -29.18
N MET A 103 11.62 -9.76 -29.55
CA MET A 103 12.83 -9.04 -29.14
C MET A 103 12.83 -7.59 -29.67
N ASN A 104 12.38 -7.38 -30.91
CA ASN A 104 12.27 -6.03 -31.48
C ASN A 104 11.27 -5.17 -30.72
N ALA A 105 10.10 -5.72 -30.34
CA ALA A 105 9.10 -4.99 -29.57
C ALA A 105 9.64 -4.62 -28.18
N VAL A 106 10.23 -5.59 -27.47
CA VAL A 106 10.78 -5.39 -26.12
C VAL A 106 11.92 -4.39 -26.12
N GLY A 107 12.86 -4.52 -27.07
CA GLY A 107 13.98 -3.58 -27.21
C GLY A 107 13.53 -2.16 -27.55
N SER A 108 12.55 -2.01 -28.44
CA SER A 108 11.99 -0.70 -28.81
C SER A 108 11.35 0.00 -27.61
N ILE A 109 10.52 -0.70 -26.83
CA ILE A 109 9.87 -0.14 -25.64
C ILE A 109 10.91 0.28 -24.60
N ARG A 110 11.92 -0.55 -24.35
CA ARG A 110 13.02 -0.23 -23.44
C ARG A 110 13.71 1.09 -23.85
N LEU A 111 14.09 1.22 -25.13
CA LEU A 111 14.73 2.43 -25.64
C LEU A 111 13.82 3.67 -25.51
N GLN A 112 12.51 3.49 -25.73
CA GLN A 112 11.53 4.57 -25.55
C GLN A 112 11.45 5.03 -24.08
N ILE A 113 11.43 4.10 -23.13
CA ILE A 113 11.43 4.42 -21.69
C ILE A 113 12.73 5.15 -21.30
N GLU A 114 13.89 4.64 -21.73
CA GLU A 114 15.19 5.26 -21.49
C GLU A 114 15.25 6.69 -22.06
N ALA A 115 14.71 6.91 -23.26
CA ALA A 115 14.63 8.24 -23.88
C ALA A 115 13.76 9.20 -23.06
N LEU A 116 12.59 8.76 -22.59
CA LEU A 116 11.69 9.59 -21.78
C LEU A 116 12.30 9.94 -20.41
N LEU A 117 12.97 8.98 -19.77
CA LEU A 117 13.68 9.20 -18.50
C LEU A 117 14.95 10.06 -18.65
N SER A 118 15.43 10.26 -19.88
CA SER A 118 16.58 11.14 -20.17
C SER A 118 16.20 12.62 -20.33
N MET A 119 14.90 12.97 -20.28
CA MET A 119 14.42 14.33 -20.53
C MET A 119 14.74 15.32 -19.40
N GLY A 120 15.93 15.91 -19.41
CA GLY A 120 16.40 16.90 -18.42
C GLY A 120 16.24 18.38 -18.81
N LEU A 121 15.22 18.74 -19.60
CA LEU A 121 15.03 20.12 -20.06
C LEU A 121 14.75 21.10 -18.91
N ALA A 122 15.21 22.35 -19.05
CA ALA A 122 14.87 23.42 -18.11
C ALA A 122 13.35 23.58 -17.98
N ASN A 123 12.85 23.64 -16.75
CA ASN A 123 11.43 23.66 -16.39
C ASN A 123 10.65 22.35 -16.60
N SER A 124 11.31 21.21 -16.88
CA SER A 124 10.67 19.92 -16.66
C SER A 124 10.72 19.56 -15.17
N PRO A 125 9.76 18.75 -14.66
CA PRO A 125 9.85 18.20 -13.30
C PRO A 125 11.16 17.42 -13.04
N MET A 126 11.87 17.05 -14.10
CA MET A 126 13.11 16.27 -14.10
C MET A 126 14.37 17.14 -14.23
N TYR A 127 14.26 18.47 -14.27
CA TYR A 127 15.43 19.34 -14.37
C TYR A 127 16.37 19.14 -13.17
N GLY A 128 17.59 18.69 -13.44
CA GLY A 128 18.59 18.38 -12.42
C GLY A 128 18.46 16.98 -11.80
N ALA A 129 17.38 16.24 -12.08
CA ALA A 129 17.26 14.82 -11.77
C ALA A 129 18.10 14.04 -12.79
N ARG A 130 19.37 13.81 -12.49
CA ARG A 130 20.23 12.95 -13.30
C ARG A 130 19.80 11.50 -13.03
N ILE A 131 18.86 10.99 -13.83
CA ILE A 131 18.31 9.64 -13.67
C ILE A 131 19.17 8.65 -14.44
N ASP A 132 19.85 7.78 -13.70
CA ASP A 132 20.56 6.65 -14.28
C ASP A 132 19.63 5.45 -14.38
N VAL A 133 19.57 4.86 -15.58
CA VAL A 133 18.68 3.75 -15.91
C VAL A 133 19.52 2.55 -16.32
N VAL A 134 19.18 1.37 -15.80
CA VAL A 134 19.88 0.13 -16.11
C VAL A 134 18.91 -0.98 -16.48
N SER A 135 19.29 -1.81 -17.42
CA SER A 135 18.64 -3.09 -17.69
C SER A 135 19.69 -4.12 -18.08
N GLY A 136 19.33 -5.41 -17.99
CA GLY A 136 20.29 -6.47 -18.20
C GLY A 136 19.67 -7.86 -18.05
N ASN A 137 20.54 -8.85 -17.92
CA ASN A 137 20.20 -10.27 -17.78
C ASN A 137 19.82 -10.66 -16.35
N PHE A 138 19.01 -9.83 -15.67
CA PHE A 138 18.59 -10.06 -14.29
C PHE A 138 17.59 -11.23 -14.15
N VAL A 139 16.90 -11.59 -15.23
CA VAL A 139 15.87 -12.64 -15.22
C VAL A 139 16.41 -13.90 -15.91
N THR A 140 16.59 -14.96 -15.12
CA THR A 140 16.87 -16.29 -15.66
C THR A 140 15.55 -17.02 -15.91
N ALA A 141 15.36 -17.49 -17.13
CA ALA A 141 14.16 -18.22 -17.56
C ALA A 141 14.42 -19.71 -17.74
N LYS A 142 13.34 -20.48 -17.75
CA LYS A 142 13.29 -21.87 -18.20
C LYS A 142 12.13 -22.04 -19.19
N PRO A 143 12.18 -23.03 -20.10
CA PRO A 143 11.08 -23.28 -21.02
C PRO A 143 9.79 -23.58 -20.25
N TYR A 144 8.66 -23.05 -20.73
CA TYR A 144 7.34 -23.41 -20.21
C TYR A 144 6.98 -24.87 -20.54
N GLY A 145 7.57 -25.38 -21.63
CA GLY A 145 7.51 -26.77 -22.07
C GLY A 145 6.21 -27.13 -22.78
N ILE A 146 5.92 -28.43 -22.81
CA ILE A 146 4.68 -28.97 -23.37
C ILE A 146 3.65 -29.07 -22.26
N ARG A 147 2.51 -28.38 -22.41
CA ARG A 147 1.38 -28.45 -21.47
C ARG A 147 0.08 -28.65 -22.23
N ASP A 148 -0.79 -29.50 -21.71
CA ASP A 148 -2.07 -29.85 -22.34
C ASP A 148 -1.90 -30.33 -23.79
N GLY A 149 -0.78 -31.01 -24.09
CA GLY A 149 -0.43 -31.49 -25.44
C GLY A 149 0.11 -30.42 -26.39
N ILE A 150 0.28 -29.17 -25.96
CA ILE A 150 0.73 -28.04 -26.78
C ILE A 150 2.17 -27.67 -26.42
N ASP A 151 3.05 -27.62 -27.42
CA ASP A 151 4.43 -27.16 -27.28
C ASP A 151 4.51 -25.63 -27.38
N PHE A 152 4.96 -24.99 -26.30
CA PHE A 152 5.11 -23.56 -26.19
C PHE A 152 6.44 -23.01 -26.72
N GLN A 153 7.36 -23.90 -27.11
CA GLN A 153 8.65 -23.57 -27.72
C GLN A 153 9.46 -22.55 -26.90
N LEU A 154 9.65 -21.32 -27.41
CA LEU A 154 10.43 -20.25 -26.78
C LEU A 154 9.60 -19.37 -25.84
N THR A 155 8.43 -19.83 -25.43
CA THR A 155 7.73 -19.26 -24.28
C THR A 155 8.26 -19.90 -23.01
N GLY A 156 8.58 -19.06 -22.04
CA GLY A 156 9.20 -19.47 -20.78
C GLY A 156 8.40 -19.12 -19.54
N GLU A 157 9.00 -19.48 -18.42
CA GLU A 157 8.62 -19.08 -17.07
C GLU A 157 9.88 -18.63 -16.31
N VAL A 158 9.70 -17.75 -15.31
CA VAL A 158 10.79 -17.19 -14.52
C VAL A 158 11.35 -18.29 -13.62
N ARG A 159 12.62 -18.67 -13.83
CA ARG A 159 13.33 -19.60 -12.95
C ARG A 159 13.85 -18.86 -11.71
N THR A 160 14.62 -17.80 -11.93
CA THR A 160 15.17 -16.97 -10.86
C THR A 160 15.37 -15.53 -11.31
N VAL A 161 15.45 -14.64 -10.33
CA VAL A 161 15.79 -13.22 -10.51
C VAL A 161 17.07 -12.96 -9.73
N ASP A 162 18.05 -12.29 -10.34
CA ASP A 162 19.31 -11.90 -9.70
C ASP A 162 19.09 -10.69 -8.79
N THR A 163 18.65 -10.98 -7.56
CA THR A 163 18.33 -9.96 -6.56
C THR A 163 19.54 -9.17 -6.13
N ASP A 164 20.71 -9.78 -6.07
CA ASP A 164 21.94 -9.15 -5.59
C ASP A 164 22.47 -8.13 -6.60
N ALA A 165 22.35 -8.43 -7.90
CA ALA A 165 22.65 -7.45 -8.95
C ALA A 165 21.64 -6.29 -8.96
N ILE A 166 20.34 -6.59 -8.85
CA ILE A 166 19.31 -5.54 -8.79
C ILE A 166 19.54 -4.64 -7.57
N GLN A 167 19.75 -5.21 -6.37
CA GLN A 167 19.93 -4.43 -5.15
C GLN A 167 21.12 -3.48 -5.24
N ARG A 168 22.26 -3.92 -5.79
CA ARG A 168 23.43 -3.05 -6.00
C ARG A 168 23.13 -1.84 -6.89
N HIS A 169 22.27 -2.01 -7.89
CA HIS A 169 21.83 -0.90 -8.74
C HIS A 169 20.87 0.04 -8.00
N LEU A 170 19.94 -0.50 -7.21
CA LEU A 170 19.04 0.32 -6.38
C LEU A 170 19.81 1.13 -5.34
N ASP A 171 20.81 0.53 -4.68
CA ASP A 171 21.68 1.21 -3.70
C ASP A 171 22.50 2.34 -4.36
N SER A 172 22.84 2.17 -5.64
CA SER A 172 23.48 3.20 -6.46
C SER A 172 22.50 4.25 -7.01
N HIS A 173 21.23 4.20 -6.57
CA HIS A 173 20.14 5.09 -6.99
C HIS A 173 19.79 4.99 -8.48
N ASN A 174 20.01 3.83 -9.11
CA ASN A 174 19.58 3.60 -10.49
C ASN A 174 18.15 3.08 -10.54
N ILE A 175 17.42 3.43 -11.61
CA ILE A 175 16.15 2.76 -11.97
C ILE A 175 16.46 1.49 -12.75
N VAL A 176 15.89 0.36 -12.34
CA VAL A 176 16.04 -0.93 -13.03
C VAL A 176 14.87 -1.17 -13.97
N ILE A 177 15.11 -1.43 -15.25
CA ILE A 177 14.08 -1.79 -16.23
C ILE A 177 14.17 -3.30 -16.54
N LEU A 178 13.02 -3.98 -16.46
CA LEU A 178 12.84 -5.38 -16.84
C LEU A 178 11.77 -5.48 -17.94
N GLY A 179 12.06 -6.25 -18.99
CA GLY A 179 11.08 -6.60 -20.02
C GLY A 179 10.50 -8.00 -19.83
N PRO A 180 9.52 -8.41 -20.66
CA PRO A 180 8.91 -9.74 -20.64
C PRO A 180 9.81 -10.78 -21.32
N THR A 181 11.11 -10.77 -21.00
CA THR A 181 12.11 -11.68 -21.56
C THR A 181 13.03 -12.18 -20.47
N GLY A 182 13.49 -13.42 -20.60
CA GLY A 182 14.52 -13.96 -19.71
C GLY A 182 15.42 -14.93 -20.45
N TYR A 183 16.55 -15.25 -19.81
CA TYR A 183 17.65 -15.94 -20.45
C TYR A 183 17.88 -17.32 -19.83
N SER A 184 18.19 -18.30 -20.66
CA SER A 184 18.64 -19.61 -20.18
C SER A 184 20.13 -19.58 -19.83
N THR A 185 20.59 -20.59 -19.10
CA THR A 185 22.04 -20.82 -18.90
C THR A 185 22.77 -21.25 -20.17
N THR A 186 22.05 -21.59 -21.24
CA THR A 186 22.59 -21.94 -22.56
C THR A 186 22.57 -20.76 -23.54
N GLY A 187 22.12 -19.57 -23.11
CA GLY A 187 22.07 -18.35 -23.94
C GLY A 187 20.82 -18.20 -24.80
N GLU A 188 19.77 -18.99 -24.54
CA GLU A 188 18.48 -18.83 -25.23
C GLU A 188 17.64 -17.73 -24.58
N VAL A 189 16.86 -17.03 -25.40
CA VAL A 189 15.91 -16.01 -24.96
C VAL A 189 14.51 -16.62 -24.96
N PHE A 190 13.80 -16.45 -23.85
CA PHE A 190 12.41 -16.86 -23.70
C PHE A 190 11.49 -15.64 -23.58
N ASN A 191 10.33 -15.72 -24.23
CA ASN A 191 9.21 -14.80 -24.05
C ASN A 191 8.46 -15.17 -22.76
N LEU A 192 8.34 -14.21 -21.84
CA LEU A 192 7.74 -14.40 -20.51
C LEU A 192 6.44 -13.60 -20.38
N LEU A 193 5.65 -13.90 -19.35
CA LEU A 193 4.59 -13.00 -18.92
C LEU A 193 5.19 -11.85 -18.10
N ALA A 194 4.83 -10.61 -18.40
CA ALA A 194 5.34 -9.43 -17.70
C ALA A 194 4.87 -9.41 -16.24
N GLU A 195 3.63 -9.84 -16.01
CA GLU A 195 2.99 -10.00 -14.71
C GLU A 195 3.79 -11.00 -13.85
N GLU A 196 4.28 -12.09 -14.45
CA GLU A 196 5.12 -13.07 -13.78
C GLU A 196 6.51 -12.51 -13.45
N VAL A 197 7.13 -11.76 -14.37
CA VAL A 197 8.40 -11.08 -14.13
C VAL A 197 8.26 -10.09 -12.96
N ALA A 198 7.23 -9.25 -12.96
CA ALA A 198 6.97 -8.28 -11.90
C ALA A 198 6.73 -8.97 -10.55
N THR A 199 5.86 -9.98 -10.52
CA THR A 199 5.49 -10.71 -9.31
C THR A 199 6.69 -11.43 -8.69
N LYS A 200 7.44 -12.20 -9.50
CA LYS A 200 8.61 -12.93 -9.00
C LYS A 200 9.74 -12.00 -8.57
N THR A 201 9.87 -10.84 -9.21
CA THR A 201 10.84 -9.81 -8.82
C THR A 201 10.46 -9.19 -7.48
N ALA A 202 9.20 -8.78 -7.32
CA ALA A 202 8.69 -8.18 -6.09
C ALA A 202 8.81 -9.13 -4.89
N ILE A 203 8.40 -10.40 -5.06
CA ILE A 203 8.50 -11.42 -4.02
C ILE A 203 9.96 -11.64 -3.61
N ARG A 204 10.87 -11.84 -4.57
CA ARG A 204 12.26 -12.19 -4.26
C ARG A 204 13.04 -11.04 -3.61
N LEU A 205 12.77 -9.80 -4.01
CA LEU A 205 13.36 -8.62 -3.40
C LEU A 205 12.66 -8.20 -2.11
N LYS A 206 11.55 -8.84 -1.75
CA LYS A 206 10.67 -8.42 -0.64
C LYS A 206 10.31 -6.93 -0.79
N ALA A 207 9.89 -6.56 -2.00
CA ALA A 207 9.54 -5.18 -2.32
C ALA A 207 8.44 -4.66 -1.37
N ASP A 208 8.56 -3.39 -0.97
CA ASP A 208 7.56 -2.75 -0.11
C ASP A 208 6.21 -2.60 -0.82
N LYS A 209 6.23 -2.40 -2.14
CA LYS A 209 5.03 -2.30 -2.99
C LYS A 209 5.23 -2.97 -4.35
N LEU A 210 4.18 -3.62 -4.84
CA LEU A 210 4.01 -3.97 -6.24
C LEU A 210 2.82 -3.17 -6.80
N ILE A 211 3.01 -2.50 -7.93
CA ILE A 211 1.99 -1.63 -8.52
C ILE A 211 1.72 -2.10 -9.94
N PHE A 212 0.48 -2.47 -10.24
CA PHE A 212 0.01 -2.74 -11.60
C PHE A 212 -0.73 -1.52 -12.14
N LEU A 213 -0.23 -0.99 -13.26
CA LEU A 213 -0.85 0.07 -14.05
C LEU A 213 -1.59 -0.57 -15.22
N GLY A 214 -2.87 -0.84 -15.02
CA GLY A 214 -3.77 -1.42 -16.01
C GLY A 214 -4.76 -0.40 -16.57
N LYS A 215 -5.67 -0.84 -17.45
CA LYS A 215 -6.69 0.05 -18.03
C LYS A 215 -7.80 0.44 -17.04
N GLN A 216 -8.14 -0.47 -16.14
CA GLN A 216 -9.24 -0.29 -15.19
C GLN A 216 -8.79 0.57 -14.01
N HIS A 217 -9.71 1.38 -13.48
CA HIS A 217 -9.45 2.25 -12.31
C HIS A 217 -9.02 1.46 -11.06
N GLY A 218 -9.50 0.22 -10.96
CA GLY A 218 -9.21 -0.75 -9.91
C GLY A 218 -10.24 -1.86 -9.98
N LEU A 219 -10.51 -2.51 -8.86
CA LEU A 219 -11.51 -3.55 -8.76
C LEU A 219 -12.88 -2.96 -8.41
N MET A 220 -13.87 -3.19 -9.26
CA MET A 220 -15.25 -2.74 -9.01
C MET A 220 -16.06 -3.86 -8.34
N ASN A 221 -16.95 -3.51 -7.40
CA ASN A 221 -17.95 -4.45 -6.91
C ASN A 221 -19.15 -4.56 -7.88
N LYS A 222 -20.12 -5.40 -7.52
CA LYS A 222 -21.35 -5.63 -8.31
C LYS A 222 -22.20 -4.36 -8.48
N ASP A 223 -22.09 -3.40 -7.57
CA ASP A 223 -22.80 -2.13 -7.60
C ASP A 223 -22.05 -1.05 -8.40
N GLY A 224 -20.92 -1.39 -9.04
CA GLY A 224 -20.09 -0.47 -9.80
C GLY A 224 -19.23 0.47 -8.95
N GLN A 225 -19.08 0.18 -7.66
CA GLN A 225 -18.26 0.96 -6.74
C GLN A 225 -16.84 0.40 -6.63
N LEU A 226 -15.85 1.29 -6.68
CA LEU A 226 -14.45 0.95 -6.51
C LEU A 226 -14.20 0.36 -5.11
N GLN A 227 -13.61 -0.82 -5.07
CA GLN A 227 -13.10 -1.43 -3.86
C GLN A 227 -11.74 -0.82 -3.55
N ARG A 228 -11.68 0.04 -2.52
CA ARG A 228 -10.41 0.68 -2.12
C ARG A 228 -9.41 -0.31 -1.53
N GLU A 229 -9.89 -1.36 -0.89
CA GLU A 229 -9.07 -2.36 -0.24
C GLU A 229 -9.72 -3.75 -0.38
N VAL A 230 -8.91 -4.76 -0.68
CA VAL A 230 -9.34 -6.15 -0.86
C VAL A 230 -8.30 -7.10 -0.27
N ARG A 231 -8.74 -8.14 0.44
CA ARG A 231 -7.84 -9.19 0.92
C ARG A 231 -7.53 -10.18 -0.20
N PRO A 232 -6.32 -10.77 -0.24
CA PRO A 232 -5.97 -11.77 -1.25
C PRO A 232 -6.94 -12.95 -1.32
N SER A 233 -7.50 -13.37 -0.18
CA SER A 233 -8.50 -14.44 -0.09
C SER A 233 -9.84 -14.10 -0.75
N GLN A 234 -10.15 -12.81 -0.94
CA GLN A 234 -11.38 -12.36 -1.61
C GLN A 234 -11.22 -12.32 -3.13
N LEU A 235 -9.99 -12.34 -3.65
CA LEU A 235 -9.71 -12.23 -5.08
C LEU A 235 -10.20 -13.43 -5.89
N ASP A 236 -10.29 -14.62 -5.29
CA ASP A 236 -10.80 -15.82 -5.95
C ASP A 236 -12.21 -15.61 -6.51
N HIS A 237 -13.04 -14.83 -5.81
CA HIS A 237 -14.38 -14.52 -6.29
C HIS A 237 -14.36 -13.70 -7.58
N TYR A 238 -13.49 -12.69 -7.65
CA TYR A 238 -13.35 -11.81 -8.81
C TYR A 238 -12.71 -12.54 -9.99
N ILE A 239 -11.68 -13.36 -9.72
CA ILE A 239 -11.03 -14.21 -10.73
C ILE A 239 -12.03 -15.22 -11.31
N ALA A 240 -12.92 -15.79 -10.49
CA ALA A 240 -13.93 -16.74 -10.94
C ALA A 240 -15.09 -16.07 -11.70
N GLN A 241 -15.40 -14.80 -11.42
CA GLN A 241 -16.42 -14.07 -12.17
C GLN A 241 -16.00 -13.78 -13.61
N ASP A 242 -14.70 -13.63 -13.87
CA ASP A 242 -14.13 -13.49 -15.21
C ASP A 242 -13.74 -14.84 -15.82
N ALA A 243 -14.58 -15.87 -15.62
CA ALA A 243 -14.41 -17.22 -16.16
C ALA A 243 -14.69 -17.29 -17.68
N GLN A 244 -14.13 -16.37 -18.45
CA GLN A 244 -14.08 -16.45 -19.91
C GLN A 244 -13.05 -17.50 -20.35
N GLU A 245 -13.21 -18.09 -21.54
CA GLU A 245 -12.22 -19.03 -22.13
C GLU A 245 -10.82 -18.38 -22.24
N ILE A 246 -10.79 -17.05 -22.40
CA ILE A 246 -9.62 -16.20 -22.42
C ILE A 246 -9.78 -15.19 -21.27
N PRO A 247 -9.19 -15.44 -20.08
CA PRO A 247 -9.17 -14.48 -18.97
C PRO A 247 -8.70 -13.08 -19.39
N SER A 248 -9.32 -12.03 -18.87
CA SER A 248 -8.89 -10.65 -19.16
C SER A 248 -7.49 -10.35 -18.58
N GLU A 249 -6.87 -9.28 -19.05
CA GLU A 249 -5.64 -8.70 -18.48
C GLU A 249 -5.77 -8.45 -16.97
N LEU A 250 -6.94 -7.95 -16.54
CA LEU A 250 -7.26 -7.78 -15.14
C LEU A 250 -7.17 -9.10 -14.38
N THR A 251 -7.65 -10.21 -14.93
CA THR A 251 -7.54 -11.52 -14.26
C THR A 251 -6.09 -11.98 -14.09
N LEU A 252 -5.20 -11.67 -15.03
CA LEU A 252 -3.78 -11.95 -14.87
C LEU A 252 -3.16 -11.10 -13.75
N GLN A 253 -3.49 -9.81 -13.71
CA GLN A 253 -3.07 -8.90 -12.65
C GLN A 253 -3.61 -9.33 -11.27
N LEU A 254 -4.85 -9.79 -11.19
CA LEU A 254 -5.45 -10.27 -9.93
C LEU A 254 -4.75 -11.54 -9.42
N ARG A 255 -4.46 -12.51 -10.30
CA ARG A 255 -3.70 -13.72 -9.93
C ARG A 255 -2.28 -13.38 -9.49
N ALA A 256 -1.62 -12.48 -10.22
CA ALA A 256 -0.29 -11.99 -9.92
C ALA A 256 -0.25 -11.24 -8.57
N ALA A 257 -1.25 -10.39 -8.31
CA ALA A 257 -1.38 -9.66 -7.07
C ALA A 257 -1.69 -10.57 -5.87
N GLN A 258 -2.56 -11.56 -6.06
CA GLN A 258 -2.84 -12.58 -5.05
C GLN A 258 -1.56 -13.35 -4.71
N GLU A 259 -0.82 -13.81 -5.72
CA GLU A 259 0.44 -14.53 -5.53
C GLU A 259 1.47 -13.65 -4.81
N ALA A 260 1.68 -12.41 -5.25
CA ALA A 260 2.63 -11.48 -4.63
C ALA A 260 2.30 -11.25 -3.15
N SER A 261 1.02 -11.00 -2.84
CA SER A 261 0.59 -10.69 -1.49
C SER A 261 0.75 -11.87 -0.54
N LEU A 262 0.32 -13.07 -0.96
CA LEU A 262 0.48 -14.30 -0.18
C LEU A 262 1.94 -14.72 0.03
N ASN A 263 2.87 -14.20 -0.77
CA ASN A 263 4.30 -14.52 -0.70
C ASN A 263 5.16 -13.36 -0.15
N GLY A 264 4.55 -12.45 0.62
CA GLY A 264 5.27 -11.47 1.45
C GLY A 264 5.42 -10.07 0.86
N VAL A 265 4.77 -9.77 -0.28
CA VAL A 265 4.62 -8.38 -0.75
C VAL A 265 3.42 -7.77 -0.04
N ASN A 266 3.66 -6.99 1.02
CA ASN A 266 2.59 -6.53 1.91
C ASN A 266 1.52 -5.68 1.21
N ARG A 267 1.89 -4.94 0.16
CA ARG A 267 1.00 -3.99 -0.51
C ARG A 267 1.09 -4.14 -2.01
N VAL A 268 0.00 -4.57 -2.63
CA VAL A 268 -0.12 -4.64 -4.08
C VAL A 268 -1.21 -3.69 -4.55
N HIS A 269 -0.90 -2.77 -5.44
CA HIS A 269 -1.84 -1.74 -5.91
C HIS A 269 -2.28 -2.03 -7.34
N LEU A 270 -3.57 -1.90 -7.63
CA LEU A 270 -4.14 -1.85 -8.98
C LEU A 270 -4.56 -0.41 -9.27
N ILE A 271 -3.94 0.22 -10.25
CA ILE A 271 -4.12 1.63 -10.60
C ILE A 271 -4.37 1.73 -12.11
N SER A 272 -5.14 2.73 -12.55
CA SER A 272 -5.32 2.99 -13.98
C SER A 272 -4.22 3.86 -14.58
N TYR A 273 -3.66 3.44 -15.72
CA TYR A 273 -2.81 4.29 -16.55
C TYR A 273 -3.60 5.36 -17.34
N THR A 274 -4.93 5.26 -17.43
CA THR A 274 -5.76 6.20 -18.20
C THR A 274 -6.02 7.51 -17.46
N HIS A 275 -5.78 7.54 -16.14
CA HIS A 275 -5.97 8.71 -15.31
C HIS A 275 -4.62 9.39 -15.08
N ASP A 276 -4.53 10.66 -15.47
CA ASP A 276 -3.31 11.47 -15.29
C ASP A 276 -3.07 11.74 -13.80
N GLY A 277 -1.85 11.50 -13.33
CA GLY A 277 -1.48 11.62 -11.91
C GLY A 277 -1.97 10.48 -11.00
N ALA A 278 -2.56 9.41 -11.54
CA ALA A 278 -3.11 8.31 -10.72
C ALA A 278 -2.08 7.66 -9.78
N LEU A 279 -0.82 7.58 -10.22
CA LEU A 279 0.28 7.02 -9.45
C LEU A 279 0.60 7.89 -8.22
N LEU A 280 0.66 9.22 -8.41
CA LEU A 280 0.90 10.16 -7.32
C LEU A 280 -0.31 10.25 -6.38
N GLU A 281 -1.53 10.22 -6.92
CA GLU A 281 -2.74 10.20 -6.12
C GLU A 281 -2.79 8.96 -5.21
N GLU A 282 -2.49 7.77 -5.75
CA GLU A 282 -2.47 6.53 -4.97
C GLU A 282 -1.41 6.55 -3.85
N LEU A 283 -0.24 7.14 -4.11
CA LEU A 283 0.89 7.07 -3.18
C LEU A 283 0.91 8.20 -2.13
N PHE A 284 0.40 9.39 -2.47
CA PHE A 284 0.52 10.59 -1.64
C PHE A 284 -0.82 11.16 -1.17
N THR A 285 -1.91 10.42 -1.38
CA THR A 285 -3.21 10.75 -0.80
C THR A 285 -3.72 9.62 0.07
N ARG A 286 -4.71 9.94 0.89
CA ARG A 286 -5.25 9.04 1.89
C ARG A 286 -6.17 7.97 1.30
N ASP A 287 -7.04 8.39 0.38
CA ASP A 287 -8.07 7.53 -0.18
C ASP A 287 -7.59 6.81 -1.44
N GLY A 288 -6.50 7.31 -2.05
CA GLY A 288 -5.91 6.77 -3.26
C GLY A 288 -6.82 6.92 -4.48
N SER A 289 -6.36 6.42 -5.62
CA SER A 289 -7.12 6.36 -6.87
C SER A 289 -7.53 4.92 -7.24
N GLY A 290 -6.86 3.92 -6.68
CA GLY A 290 -7.00 2.52 -7.09
C GLY A 290 -7.55 1.58 -6.01
N THR A 291 -7.18 0.31 -6.18
CA THR A 291 -7.47 -0.77 -5.24
C THR A 291 -6.17 -1.26 -4.62
N LEU A 292 -6.10 -1.26 -3.29
CA LEU A 292 -5.05 -1.94 -2.54
C LEU A 292 -5.42 -3.39 -2.24
N ILE A 293 -4.48 -4.29 -2.49
CA ILE A 293 -4.53 -5.70 -2.11
C ILE A 293 -3.48 -5.93 -1.02
N THR A 294 -3.92 -6.39 0.15
CA THR A 294 -3.06 -6.58 1.33
C THR A 294 -3.58 -7.72 2.20
N ASP A 295 -2.68 -8.63 2.61
CA ASP A 295 -2.98 -9.68 3.59
C ASP A 295 -2.79 -9.21 5.04
N ALA A 296 -1.91 -8.21 5.23
CA ALA A 296 -1.79 -7.54 6.51
C ALA A 296 -3.14 -6.91 6.85
N HIS A 297 -3.57 -7.04 8.11
CA HIS A 297 -4.57 -6.14 8.64
C HIS A 297 -4.00 -4.74 8.45
N TYR A 298 -4.52 -4.03 7.44
CA TYR A 298 -3.99 -2.76 6.94
C TYR A 298 -3.91 -1.65 8.01
N GLU A 299 -4.46 -1.96 9.19
CA GLU A 299 -4.66 -1.13 10.37
C GLU A 299 -4.56 -2.03 11.61
N ASP A 300 -3.41 -2.67 11.82
CA ASP A 300 -3.19 -3.43 13.04
C ASP A 300 -3.04 -2.51 14.24
N VAL A 301 -3.66 -2.93 15.35
CA VAL A 301 -3.46 -2.27 16.63
C VAL A 301 -2.10 -2.68 17.16
N ARG A 302 -1.24 -1.69 17.43
CA ARG A 302 0.05 -1.93 18.08
C ARG A 302 0.25 -1.00 19.27
N THR A 303 1.18 -1.36 20.15
CA THR A 303 1.66 -0.41 21.16
C THR A 303 2.38 0.76 20.48
N ALA A 304 2.12 1.96 20.99
CA ALA A 304 2.70 3.19 20.49
C ALA A 304 4.18 3.28 20.86
N THR A 305 4.91 4.04 20.05
CA THR A 305 6.34 4.33 20.17
C THR A 305 6.54 5.83 20.25
N ILE A 306 7.75 6.27 20.61
CA ILE A 306 8.10 7.71 20.69
C ILE A 306 7.83 8.43 19.36
N GLN A 307 7.94 7.74 18.22
CA GLN A 307 7.66 8.32 16.91
C GLN A 307 6.17 8.69 16.71
N ASP A 308 5.25 8.05 17.45
CA ASP A 308 3.81 8.26 17.32
C ASP A 308 3.30 9.48 18.10
N VAL A 309 4.11 10.04 19.02
CA VAL A 309 3.71 11.16 19.90
C VAL A 309 3.19 12.36 19.10
N GLY A 310 3.83 12.69 17.98
CA GLY A 310 3.38 13.77 17.11
C GLY A 310 1.97 13.54 16.56
N GLY A 311 1.72 12.33 16.05
CA GLY A 311 0.40 11.95 15.52
C GLY A 311 -0.67 11.83 16.61
N LEU A 312 -0.31 11.36 17.80
CA LEU A 312 -1.19 11.35 18.97
C LEU A 312 -1.62 12.77 19.35
N ILE A 313 -0.68 13.72 19.42
CA ILE A 313 -1.01 15.12 19.72
C ILE A 313 -2.00 15.67 18.69
N SER A 314 -1.76 15.44 17.39
CA SER A 314 -2.66 15.88 16.32
C SER A 314 -4.06 15.27 16.42
N LEU A 315 -4.18 14.01 16.84
CA LEU A 315 -5.46 13.35 17.04
C LEU A 315 -6.20 13.84 18.29
N LEU A 316 -5.47 14.08 19.38
CA LEU A 316 -6.03 14.35 20.71
C LEU A 316 -6.38 15.82 20.94
N ARG A 317 -5.59 16.76 20.42
CA ARG A 317 -5.74 18.20 20.72
C ARG A 317 -7.17 18.74 20.49
N PRO A 318 -7.84 18.44 19.36
CA PRO A 318 -9.19 18.94 19.14
C PRO A 318 -10.20 18.44 20.19
N LEU A 319 -10.04 17.19 20.64
CA LEU A 319 -10.91 16.59 21.66
C LEU A 319 -10.63 17.13 23.07
N GLU A 320 -9.40 17.54 23.35
CA GLU A 320 -9.02 18.21 24.60
C GLU A 320 -9.58 19.63 24.65
N GLU A 321 -9.50 20.38 23.53
CA GLU A 321 -10.06 21.73 23.40
C GLU A 321 -11.59 21.76 23.52
N GLU A 322 -12.28 20.73 23.01
CA GLU A 322 -13.72 20.53 23.19
C GLU A 322 -14.11 20.04 24.60
N GLY A 323 -13.14 19.79 25.49
CA GLY A 323 -13.36 19.28 26.84
C GLY A 323 -13.80 17.81 26.91
N ILE A 324 -13.77 17.09 25.77
CA ILE A 324 -14.10 15.67 25.68
C ILE A 324 -13.01 14.86 26.39
N LEU A 325 -11.74 15.15 26.10
CA LEU A 325 -10.59 14.50 26.72
C LEU A 325 -9.92 15.41 27.75
N VAL A 326 -9.14 14.81 28.66
CA VAL A 326 -8.25 15.55 29.58
C VAL A 326 -6.99 15.93 28.82
N TYR A 327 -6.55 17.19 28.95
CA TYR A 327 -5.32 17.68 28.34
C TYR A 327 -4.08 16.90 28.78
N ARG A 328 -3.19 16.59 27.84
CA ARG A 328 -1.87 15.98 28.10
C ARG A 328 -0.76 16.79 27.43
N SER A 329 0.30 17.07 28.20
CA SER A 329 1.51 17.67 27.64
C SER A 329 2.26 16.66 26.76
N ARG A 330 3.11 17.17 25.87
CA ARG A 330 3.98 16.33 25.04
C ARG A 330 4.89 15.45 25.89
N GLU A 331 5.52 16.02 26.90
CA GLU A 331 6.40 15.30 27.84
C GLU A 331 5.68 14.15 28.55
N ARG A 332 4.42 14.36 28.94
CA ARG A 332 3.61 13.30 29.55
C ARG A 332 3.35 12.16 28.56
N LEU A 333 3.01 12.48 27.31
CA LEU A 333 2.80 11.47 26.27
C LEU A 333 4.08 10.70 25.96
N GLU A 334 5.24 11.36 25.96
CA GLU A 334 6.54 10.72 25.76
C GLU A 334 6.88 9.76 26.91
N ASN A 335 6.61 10.14 28.16
CA ASN A 335 6.86 9.30 29.33
C ASN A 335 5.88 8.12 29.47
N GLU A 336 4.63 8.28 29.03
CA GLU A 336 3.57 7.27 29.17
C GLU A 336 3.32 6.49 27.86
N ILE A 337 4.18 6.64 26.83
CA ILE A 337 3.90 6.18 25.46
C ILE A 337 3.60 4.67 25.37
N GLU A 338 4.25 3.85 26.20
CA GLU A 338 4.07 2.39 26.24
C GLU A 338 2.68 1.95 26.74
N GLN A 339 1.94 2.87 27.39
CA GLN A 339 0.56 2.64 27.81
C GLN A 339 -0.42 2.82 26.65
N PHE A 340 -0.03 3.51 25.58
CA PHE A 340 -0.88 3.77 24.43
C PHE A 340 -0.83 2.60 23.43
N ALA A 341 -1.99 2.25 22.92
CA ALA A 341 -2.16 1.54 21.67
C ALA A 341 -2.55 2.56 20.58
N VAL A 342 -2.14 2.28 19.35
CA VAL A 342 -2.47 3.08 18.18
C VAL A 342 -2.85 2.19 17.01
N ILE A 343 -3.74 2.72 16.17
CA ILE A 343 -3.93 2.26 14.79
C ILE A 343 -3.30 3.32 13.91
N GLU A 344 -2.32 2.92 13.11
CA GLU A 344 -1.54 3.79 12.23
C GLU A 344 -1.70 3.36 10.78
N ARG A 345 -1.75 4.35 9.88
CA ARG A 345 -1.77 4.13 8.44
C ARG A 345 -0.93 5.20 7.75
N ASP A 346 0.11 4.76 7.04
CA ASP A 346 1.00 5.61 6.22
C ASP A 346 1.57 6.83 6.98
N GLY A 347 1.95 6.61 8.24
CA GLY A 347 2.48 7.60 9.17
C GLY A 347 1.43 8.42 9.93
N MET A 348 0.14 8.20 9.67
CA MET A 348 -0.95 8.91 10.36
C MET A 348 -1.61 8.04 11.42
N ILE A 349 -1.71 8.57 12.65
CA ILE A 349 -2.46 7.92 13.74
C ILE A 349 -3.97 8.13 13.51
N LEU A 350 -4.68 7.03 13.26
CA LEU A 350 -6.11 7.01 12.98
C LEU A 350 -6.97 6.85 14.24
N ALA A 351 -6.47 6.05 15.18
CA ALA A 351 -7.10 5.83 16.47
C ALA A 351 -6.05 5.61 17.55
N CYS A 352 -6.39 5.95 18.78
CA CYS A 352 -5.58 5.63 19.95
C CYS A 352 -6.46 5.35 21.17
N ALA A 353 -5.90 4.60 22.12
CA ALA A 353 -6.43 4.40 23.45
C ALA A 353 -5.27 4.02 24.37
N ALA A 354 -5.39 4.28 25.67
CA ALA A 354 -4.37 3.95 26.65
C ALA A 354 -4.95 3.04 27.73
N LEU A 355 -4.12 2.14 28.24
CA LEU A 355 -4.46 1.24 29.34
C LEU A 355 -3.56 1.54 30.52
N TYR A 356 -4.14 1.97 31.65
CA TYR A 356 -3.41 2.29 32.87
C TYR A 356 -3.77 1.30 33.97
N PRO A 357 -2.82 0.46 34.44
CA PRO A 357 -3.04 -0.36 35.63
C PRO A 357 -3.36 0.53 36.85
N ILE A 358 -4.40 0.17 37.59
CA ILE A 358 -4.80 0.88 38.80
C ILE A 358 -4.15 0.16 39.99
N PRO A 359 -3.38 0.86 40.85
CA PRO A 359 -2.91 0.30 42.11
C PRO A 359 -4.10 -0.18 42.95
N THR A 360 -4.03 -1.42 43.43
CA THR A 360 -5.06 -2.05 44.25
C THR A 360 -4.47 -2.45 45.59
N THR A 361 -5.24 -2.32 46.66
CA THR A 361 -4.83 -2.68 48.03
C THR A 361 -5.80 -3.68 48.65
N GLY A 362 -5.31 -4.48 49.60
CA GLY A 362 -6.15 -5.48 50.27
C GLY A 362 -6.71 -6.54 49.31
N ASN A 363 -8.02 -6.80 49.41
CA ASN A 363 -8.75 -7.79 48.60
C ASN A 363 -9.38 -7.19 47.32
N GLU A 364 -8.96 -6.00 46.89
CA GLU A 364 -9.45 -5.41 45.64
C GLU A 364 -9.03 -6.26 44.41
N PRO A 365 -9.95 -6.47 43.46
CA PRO A 365 -9.63 -7.16 42.21
C PRO A 365 -8.67 -6.32 41.37
N ARG A 366 -7.66 -6.96 40.76
CA ARG A 366 -6.70 -6.27 39.89
C ARG A 366 -7.43 -5.54 38.77
N SER A 367 -7.22 -4.23 38.70
CA SER A 367 -8.01 -3.36 37.85
C SER A 367 -7.14 -2.49 36.96
N ALA A 368 -7.67 -2.07 35.81
CA ALA A 368 -7.05 -1.08 34.94
C ALA A 368 -8.09 -0.11 34.38
N GLU A 369 -7.65 1.10 34.04
CA GLU A 369 -8.47 2.10 33.36
C GLU A 369 -8.13 2.12 31.87
N ILE A 370 -9.13 2.02 31.01
CA ILE A 370 -8.99 2.40 29.60
C ILE A 370 -9.33 3.88 29.49
N ALA A 371 -8.37 4.67 29.03
CA ALA A 371 -8.51 6.11 28.86
C ALA A 371 -8.10 6.54 27.45
N CYS A 372 -8.39 7.80 27.13
CA CYS A 372 -7.91 8.44 25.90
C CYS A 372 -8.37 7.74 24.60
N VAL A 373 -9.55 7.13 24.61
CA VAL A 373 -10.12 6.52 23.41
C VAL A 373 -10.48 7.63 22.42
N ALA A 374 -9.78 7.66 21.29
CA ALA A 374 -10.00 8.64 20.23
C ALA A 374 -9.92 7.96 18.87
N VAL A 375 -10.88 8.29 18.01
CA VAL A 375 -10.87 7.90 16.58
C VAL A 375 -11.02 9.17 15.76
N HIS A 376 -10.16 9.32 14.77
CA HIS A 376 -10.15 10.47 13.87
C HIS A 376 -11.55 10.67 13.23
N PRO A 377 -12.09 11.91 13.16
CA PRO A 377 -13.48 12.16 12.76
C PRO A 377 -13.91 11.49 11.44
N SER A 378 -13.06 11.56 10.41
CA SER A 378 -13.31 10.95 9.09
C SER A 378 -13.37 9.42 9.10
N TYR A 379 -13.04 8.77 10.21
CA TYR A 379 -12.93 7.31 10.33
C TYR A 379 -13.84 6.73 11.43
N ARG A 380 -14.69 7.54 12.08
CA ARG A 380 -15.57 7.09 13.17
C ARG A 380 -16.62 6.05 12.78
N LYS A 381 -16.97 5.96 11.48
CA LYS A 381 -17.92 4.95 10.96
C LYS A 381 -17.32 3.56 10.75
N SER A 382 -16.06 3.37 11.12
CA SER A 382 -15.36 2.09 11.02
C SER A 382 -15.29 1.35 12.36
N ASN A 383 -14.89 0.09 12.33
CA ASN A 383 -14.67 -0.75 13.52
C ASN A 383 -13.36 -0.45 14.29
N ARG A 384 -12.61 0.62 13.95
CA ARG A 384 -11.32 0.97 14.57
C ARG A 384 -11.41 1.18 16.08
N GLY A 385 -12.48 1.83 16.56
CA GLY A 385 -12.73 2.01 18.00
C GLY A 385 -12.89 0.67 18.72
N SER A 386 -13.60 -0.28 18.11
CA SER A 386 -13.79 -1.62 18.67
C SER A 386 -12.50 -2.45 18.59
N GLN A 387 -11.73 -2.33 17.50
CA GLN A 387 -10.44 -3.02 17.35
C GLN A 387 -9.46 -2.63 18.46
N ILE A 388 -9.30 -1.32 18.71
CA ILE A 388 -8.36 -0.86 19.74
C ILE A 388 -8.82 -1.23 21.15
N LEU A 389 -10.14 -1.21 21.39
CA LEU A 389 -10.71 -1.66 22.66
C LEU A 389 -10.42 -3.15 22.90
N ASN A 390 -10.70 -4.01 21.92
CA ASN A 390 -10.45 -5.45 22.01
C ASN A 390 -8.97 -5.75 22.28
N TYR A 391 -8.06 -5.06 21.56
CA TYR A 391 -6.62 -5.20 21.80
C TYR A 391 -6.23 -4.85 23.24
N LEU A 392 -6.79 -3.78 23.81
CA LEU A 392 -6.52 -3.41 25.20
C LEU A 392 -7.15 -4.39 26.21
N GLU A 393 -8.31 -4.97 25.91
CA GLU A 393 -8.90 -6.04 26.73
C GLU A 393 -7.99 -7.27 26.77
N ASP A 394 -7.47 -7.71 25.62
CA ASP A 394 -6.56 -8.85 25.55
C ASP A 394 -5.22 -8.55 26.24
N LYS A 395 -4.69 -7.32 26.07
CA LYS A 395 -3.52 -6.85 26.82
C LYS A 395 -3.79 -6.87 28.33
N ALA A 396 -4.94 -6.39 28.79
CA ALA A 396 -5.32 -6.40 30.20
C ALA A 396 -5.44 -7.83 30.76
N ARG A 397 -6.06 -8.76 30.02
CA ARG A 397 -6.12 -10.19 30.38
C ARG A 397 -4.72 -10.78 30.53
N SER A 398 -3.80 -10.48 29.61
CA SER A 398 -2.42 -10.95 29.68
C SER A 398 -1.65 -10.44 30.90
N MET A 399 -2.06 -9.28 31.45
CA MET A 399 -1.50 -8.68 32.67
C MET A 399 -2.18 -9.22 33.95
N GLY A 400 -3.16 -10.11 33.82
CA GLY A 400 -3.95 -10.63 34.95
C GLY A 400 -4.90 -9.60 35.56
N ILE A 401 -5.31 -8.59 34.79
CA ILE A 401 -6.37 -7.65 35.17
C ILE A 401 -7.72 -8.37 35.09
N GLN A 402 -8.55 -8.19 36.11
CA GLN A 402 -9.86 -8.81 36.24
C GLN A 402 -11.00 -7.81 35.95
N GLN A 403 -10.74 -6.52 36.08
CA GLN A 403 -11.74 -5.47 35.89
C GLN A 403 -11.18 -4.29 35.11
N LEU A 404 -11.96 -3.79 34.17
CA LEU A 404 -11.67 -2.57 33.42
C LEU A 404 -12.64 -1.46 33.81
N PHE A 405 -12.10 -0.26 33.94
CA PHE A 405 -12.85 0.96 34.20
C PHE A 405 -12.69 1.96 33.07
N ILE A 406 -13.74 2.73 32.81
CA ILE A 406 -13.77 3.84 31.86
C ILE A 406 -14.48 5.01 32.50
N LEU A 407 -13.88 6.19 32.40
CA LEU A 407 -14.48 7.44 32.84
C LEU A 407 -14.78 8.31 31.61
N THR A 408 -16.05 8.61 31.36
CA THR A 408 -16.48 9.39 30.18
C THR A 408 -17.54 10.42 30.50
N THR A 409 -17.49 11.57 29.82
CA THR A 409 -18.48 12.65 29.96
C THR A 409 -19.55 12.64 28.86
N ARG A 410 -19.31 11.95 27.73
CA ARG A 410 -20.19 12.03 26.55
C ARG A 410 -20.45 10.71 25.83
N THR A 411 -19.58 9.70 25.98
CA THR A 411 -19.57 8.49 25.12
C THR A 411 -19.96 7.21 25.83
N ALA A 412 -20.70 7.29 26.95
CA ALA A 412 -21.07 6.12 27.75
C ALA A 412 -21.79 5.02 26.95
N HIS A 413 -22.75 5.38 26.10
CA HIS A 413 -23.55 4.39 25.35
C HIS A 413 -22.70 3.47 24.47
N TRP A 414 -21.66 4.00 23.82
CA TRP A 414 -20.76 3.20 23.01
C TRP A 414 -20.04 2.13 23.84
N PHE A 415 -19.61 2.46 25.06
CA PHE A 415 -18.98 1.48 25.95
C PHE A 415 -19.98 0.45 26.50
N LEU A 416 -21.23 0.86 26.77
CA LEU A 416 -22.29 -0.07 27.18
C LEU A 416 -22.56 -1.11 26.09
N GLU A 417 -22.59 -0.71 24.82
CA GLU A 417 -22.71 -1.63 23.67
C GLU A 417 -21.53 -2.62 23.57
N HIS A 418 -20.37 -2.28 24.16
CA HIS A 418 -19.19 -3.15 24.21
C HIS A 418 -19.07 -3.93 25.54
N GLY A 419 -20.17 -4.04 26.29
CA GLY A 419 -20.26 -4.88 27.48
C GLY A 419 -19.74 -4.24 28.77
N PHE A 420 -19.57 -2.92 28.79
CA PHE A 420 -19.40 -2.20 30.05
C PHE A 420 -20.77 -1.95 30.70
N GLU A 421 -20.80 -1.82 32.01
CA GLU A 421 -21.96 -1.46 32.81
C GLU A 421 -21.68 -0.15 33.53
N GLN A 422 -22.69 0.72 33.67
CA GLN A 422 -22.53 1.96 34.42
C GLN A 422 -22.57 1.67 35.93
N VAL A 423 -21.58 2.17 36.66
CA VAL A 423 -21.39 1.95 38.11
C VAL A 423 -21.23 3.28 38.86
N SER A 424 -21.25 3.25 40.20
CA SER A 424 -20.98 4.43 41.02
C SER A 424 -19.49 4.76 41.02
N VAL A 425 -19.16 6.00 41.43
CA VAL A 425 -17.78 6.38 41.76
C VAL A 425 -17.25 5.53 42.92
N ASP A 426 -18.13 5.04 43.79
CA ASP A 426 -17.79 4.18 44.93
C ASP A 426 -17.38 2.75 44.52
N ASP A 427 -17.59 2.38 43.26
CA ASP A 427 -17.15 1.09 42.71
C ASP A 427 -15.73 1.14 42.12
N LEU A 428 -15.09 2.32 42.08
CA LEU A 428 -13.70 2.46 41.66
C LEU A 428 -12.76 1.92 42.75
N PRO A 429 -11.59 1.35 42.38
CA PRO A 429 -10.56 1.05 43.37
C PRO A 429 -10.13 2.31 44.13
N ASP A 430 -9.79 2.17 45.41
CA ASP A 430 -9.54 3.27 46.34
C ASP A 430 -8.54 4.30 45.79
N ALA A 431 -7.44 3.81 45.21
CA ALA A 431 -6.39 4.65 44.64
C ALA A 431 -6.90 5.52 43.49
N ARG A 432 -7.86 5.01 42.70
CA ARG A 432 -8.45 5.76 41.59
C ARG A 432 -9.59 6.66 42.03
N GLN A 433 -10.41 6.20 42.97
CA GLN A 433 -11.49 6.96 43.58
C GLN A 433 -10.97 8.26 44.21
N ALA A 434 -9.85 8.20 44.93
CA ALA A 434 -9.19 9.37 45.53
C ALA A 434 -8.75 10.45 44.50
N LEU A 435 -8.54 10.05 43.25
CA LEU A 435 -8.12 10.92 42.14
C LEU A 435 -9.28 11.27 41.20
N TYR A 436 -10.53 10.97 41.58
CA TYR A 436 -11.70 11.27 40.77
C TYR A 436 -11.96 12.79 40.73
N ASN A 437 -12.12 13.33 39.52
CA ASN A 437 -12.38 14.75 39.33
C ASN A 437 -13.89 15.04 39.35
N TYR A 438 -14.40 15.45 40.51
CA TYR A 438 -15.81 15.81 40.70
C TYR A 438 -16.27 17.03 39.86
N GLN A 439 -15.36 17.92 39.44
CA GLN A 439 -15.73 19.03 38.55
C GLN A 439 -16.03 18.56 37.13
N ARG A 440 -15.38 17.47 36.67
CA ARG A 440 -15.71 16.84 35.38
C ARG A 440 -16.96 15.97 35.46
N ASN A 441 -17.31 15.47 36.64
CA ASN A 441 -18.47 14.61 36.90
C ASN A 441 -18.69 13.53 35.82
N SER A 442 -17.62 12.76 35.54
CA SER A 442 -17.63 11.74 34.50
C SER A 442 -18.41 10.50 34.93
N LEU A 443 -19.19 9.93 34.02
CA LEU A 443 -19.82 8.63 34.24
C LEU A 443 -18.73 7.55 34.36
N VAL A 444 -18.90 6.66 35.33
CA VAL A 444 -18.01 5.51 35.54
C VAL A 444 -18.66 4.28 34.92
N CYS A 445 -17.91 3.60 34.07
CA CYS A 445 -18.30 2.34 33.46
C CYS A 445 -17.30 1.24 33.85
N LYS A 446 -17.79 0.04 34.11
CA LYS A 446 -17.00 -1.12 34.54
C LYS A 446 -17.29 -2.33 33.66
N LYS A 447 -16.27 -3.11 33.34
CA LYS A 447 -16.38 -4.41 32.68
C LYS A 447 -15.52 -5.43 33.40
N SER A 448 -16.08 -6.61 33.67
CA SER A 448 -15.29 -7.75 34.17
C SER A 448 -14.69 -8.49 32.98
N LEU A 449 -13.43 -8.93 33.09
CA LEU A 449 -12.64 -9.47 31.97
C LEU A 449 -12.63 -10.99 31.86
#